data_AF-A0A964MZH2-F1
#
_entry.id   AF-A0A964MZH2-F1
#
_cell.length_a   1.000
_cell.length_b   1.000
_cell.length_c   1.000
_cell.angle_alpha   90.00
_cell.angle_beta   90.00
_cell.angle_gamma   90.00
#
_symmetry.space_group_name_H-M   'P 1'
#
loop_
_entity.id
_entity.type
_entity.pdbx_description
1 polymer ?
#
loop_
_entity_poly.entity_id
_entity_poly.type
_entity_poly.pdbx_seq_one_letter_code
_entity_poly.pdbx_strand_id
1 'polypeptide(L)' 'MSKLVTEDDLARARRDPEFRQQLMADNLERLLEALNRMRRTSDIKPEAARQIREGVDLAVKLADRLQQNAPNPGPRAA' A
#
# COMPACT_ATOMS: atom_id res chain seq x y z
N MET A 1 13.82 5.23 -11.22
CA MET A 1 14.66 5.38 -10.00
C MET A 1 13.76 5.19 -8.80
N SER A 2 13.88 4.04 -8.14
CA SER A 2 13.04 3.65 -7.00
C SER A 2 13.41 4.51 -5.79
N LYS A 3 12.60 5.51 -5.46
CA LYS A 3 12.78 6.28 -4.23
C LYS A 3 12.36 5.40 -3.06
N LEU A 4 13.31 4.66 -2.49
CA LEU A 4 13.10 3.89 -1.26
C LEU A 4 12.64 4.84 -0.16
N VAL A 5 11.68 4.40 0.64
CA VAL A 5 11.26 5.12 1.85
C VAL A 5 12.47 5.26 2.76
N THR A 6 12.81 6.49 3.13
CA THR A 6 13.96 6.78 3.99
C THR A 6 13.57 6.76 5.46
N GLU A 7 14.56 6.66 6.35
CA GLU A 7 14.33 6.79 7.80
C GLU A 7 13.72 8.14 8.17
N ASP A 8 14.04 9.20 7.41
CA ASP A 8 13.45 10.53 7.57
C ASP A 8 11.95 10.54 7.21
N ASP A 9 11.57 9.89 6.11
CA ASP A 9 10.16 9.72 5.74
C ASP A 9 9.39 8.96 6.84
N LEU A 10 10.00 7.93 7.43
CA LEU A 10 9.41 7.19 8.55
C LEU A 10 9.28 8.05 9.82
N ALA A 11 10.31 8.84 10.14
CA ALA A 11 10.28 9.77 11.27
C ALA A 11 9.21 10.85 11.10
N ARG A 12 9.06 11.36 9.88
CA ARG A 12 8.03 12.35 9.51
C ARG A 12 6.64 11.75 9.58
N ALA A 13 6.43 10.54 9.05
CA ALA A 13 5.15 9.83 9.13
C ALA A 13 4.70 9.54 10.58
N ARG A 14 5.63 9.40 11.53
CA ARG A 14 5.25 9.27 12.95
C ARG A 14 4.67 10.56 13.52
N ARG A 15 5.14 11.72 13.07
CA ARG A 15 4.74 13.05 13.58
C ARG A 15 3.59 13.68 12.80
N ASP A 16 3.47 13.36 11.51
CA ASP A 16 2.50 13.95 10.60
C ASP A 16 1.53 12.88 10.08
N PRO A 17 0.27 12.89 10.53
CA PRO A 17 -0.73 11.90 10.14
C PRO A 17 -1.15 12.02 8.67
N GLU A 18 -1.15 13.23 8.07
CA GLU A 18 -1.46 13.41 6.65
C GLU A 18 -0.32 12.87 5.79
N PHE A 19 0.93 13.20 6.14
CA PHE A 19 2.09 12.64 5.46
C PHE A 19 2.16 11.11 5.58
N ARG A 20 1.78 10.55 6.75
CA ARG A 20 1.69 9.09 6.93
C ARG A 20 0.71 8.46 5.96
N GLN A 21 -0.48 9.04 5.80
CA GLN A 21 -1.50 8.54 4.89
C GLN A 21 -1.03 8.62 3.44
N GLN A 22 -0.44 9.75 3.04
CA GLN A 22 0.14 9.92 1.70
C GLN A 22 1.26 8.91 1.44
N LEU A 23 2.18 8.73 2.39
CA LEU A 23 3.29 7.78 2.27
C LEU A 23 2.76 6.34 2.16
N MET A 24 1.76 5.97 2.95
CA MET A 24 1.14 4.64 2.87
C MET A 24 0.39 4.43 1.55
N ALA A 25 -0.32 5.44 1.03
CA ALA A 25 -1.03 5.38 -0.24
C ALA A 25 -0.06 5.20 -1.43
N ASP A 26 1.04 5.97 -1.45
CA ASP A 26 2.07 5.88 -2.48
C ASP A 26 2.75 4.49 -2.47
N ASN A 27 3.01 3.92 -1.29
CA ASN A 27 3.54 2.57 -1.17
C ASN A 27 2.53 1.49 -1.62
N LEU A 28 1.24 1.69 -1.35
CA LEU A 28 0.18 0.78 -1.81
C LEU A 28 0.09 0.78 -3.34
N GLU A 29 0.11 1.95 -3.98
CA GLU A 29 0.07 2.08 -5.44
C GLU A 29 1.25 1.34 -6.09
N ARG A 30 2.47 1.54 -5.56
CA ARG A 30 3.67 0.85 -6.05
C ARG A 30 3.59 -0.67 -5.89
N LEU A 31 3.05 -1.16 -4.77
CA LEU A 31 2.85 -2.58 -4.55
C LEU A 31 1.87 -3.16 -5.58
N LEU A 32 0.75 -2.47 -5.83
CA LEU A 32 -0.23 -2.88 -6.83
C LEU A 32 0.35 -2.87 -8.26
N GLU A 33 1.14 -1.85 -8.61
CA GLU A 33 1.86 -1.82 -9.88
C GLU A 33 2.83 -2.99 -10.04
N ALA A 34 3.62 -3.29 -9.00
CA ALA A 34 4.56 -4.40 -9.01
C ALA A 34 3.83 -5.75 -9.18
N LEU A 35 2.74 -5.96 -8.44
CA LEU A 35 1.90 -7.16 -8.55
C LEU A 35 1.25 -7.28 -9.93
N ASN A 36 0.77 -6.18 -10.51
CA ASN A 36 0.19 -6.16 -11.85
C ASN A 36 1.23 -6.48 -12.93
N ARG A 37 2.47 -5.98 -12.78
CA ARG A 37 3.59 -6.35 -13.66
C ARG A 37 3.93 -7.83 -13.52
N MET A 38 4.08 -8.35 -12.29
CA MET A 38 4.32 -9.77 -12.04
C MET A 38 3.21 -10.65 -12.65
N ARG A 39 1.95 -10.25 -12.54
CA ARG A 39 0.81 -10.96 -13.15
C ARG A 39 0.89 -11.00 -14.68
N ARG A 40 1.37 -9.93 -15.32
CA ARG A 40 1.47 -9.81 -16.79
C ARG A 40 2.68 -10.52 -17.36
N THR A 41 3.77 -10.64 -16.60
CA THR A 41 5.05 -11.21 -17.05
C THR A 41 5.22 -12.68 -16.67
N SER A 42 4.43 -13.21 -15.72
CA SER A 42 4.62 -14.58 -15.25
C SER A 42 4.05 -15.61 -16.23
N ASP A 43 4.94 -16.31 -16.94
CA ASP A 43 4.75 -17.74 -17.21
C ASP A 43 4.40 -18.41 -15.87
N ILE A 44 3.20 -18.98 -15.76
CA ILE A 44 2.51 -19.30 -14.50
C ILE A 44 3.23 -20.43 -13.76
N LYS A 45 4.34 -20.09 -13.09
CA LYS A 45 4.93 -20.96 -12.08
C LYS A 45 4.09 -20.86 -10.80
N PRO A 46 3.83 -21.99 -10.13
CA PRO A 46 2.98 -22.01 -8.93
C PRO A 46 3.53 -21.12 -7.80
N GLU A 47 4.84 -20.90 -7.74
CA GLU A 47 5.48 -20.01 -6.76
C GLU A 47 5.17 -18.54 -7.01
N ALA A 48 5.18 -18.10 -8.27
CA ALA A 48 4.82 -16.73 -8.64
C ALA A 48 3.34 -16.44 -8.33
N ALA A 49 2.47 -17.42 -8.54
CA ALA A 49 1.05 -17.31 -8.18
C ALA A 49 0.85 -17.17 -6.66
N ARG A 50 1.64 -17.87 -5.83
CA ARG A 50 1.62 -17.71 -4.37
C ARG A 50 2.10 -16.33 -3.95
N GLN A 51 3.24 -15.87 -4.48
CA GLN A 51 3.78 -14.55 -4.19
C GLN A 51 2.80 -13.42 -4.55
N ILE A 52 2.09 -13.55 -5.68
CA ILE A 52 1.07 -12.56 -6.07
C ILE A 52 -0.09 -12.58 -5.08
N ARG A 53 -0.59 -13.75 -4.66
CA ARG A 53 -1.68 -13.85 -3.67
C ARG A 53 -1.29 -13.23 -2.33
N GLU A 54 -0.11 -13.58 -1.82
CA GLU A 54 0.41 -13.03 -0.56
C GLU A 54 0.60 -11.51 -0.64
N GLY A 55 1.11 -11.00 -1.77
CA GLY A 55 1.24 -9.57 -2.00
C GLY A 55 -0.11 -8.85 -2.08
N VAL A 56 -1.13 -9.48 -2.68
CA VAL A 56 -2.50 -8.94 -2.71
C VAL A 56 -3.10 -8.91 -1.30
N ASP A 57 -2.94 -9.96 -0.50
CA ASP A 57 -3.41 -9.97 0.90
C ASP A 57 -2.74 -8.87 1.74
N LEU A 58 -1.45 -8.62 1.52
CA LEU A 58 -0.73 -7.52 2.17
C LEU A 58 -1.26 -6.16 1.73
N ALA A 59 -1.53 -5.97 0.44
CA ALA A 59 -2.12 -4.75 -0.09
C ALA A 59 -3.50 -4.47 0.51
N VAL A 60 -4.34 -5.50 0.66
CA VAL A 60 -5.67 -5.39 1.29
C VAL A 60 -5.55 -4.98 2.77
N LYS A 61 -4.66 -5.62 3.54
CA LYS A 61 -4.43 -5.24 4.94
C LYS A 61 -3.91 -3.81 5.09
N LEU A 62 -3.07 -3.37 4.15
CA LEU A 62 -2.57 -1.99 4.14
C LEU A 62 -3.69 -1.00 3.81
N ALA A 63 -4.55 -1.31 2.84
CA ALA A 63 -5.72 -0.49 2.49
C ALA A 63 -6.73 -0.38 3.65
N ASP A 64 -6.98 -1.48 4.36
CA ASP A 64 -7.84 -1.50 5.55
C ASP A 64 -7.26 -0.60 6.66
N ARG A 65 -5.97 -0.71 6.95
CA ARG A 65 -5.30 0.19 7.90
C ARG A 65 -5.34 1.66 7.48
N LEU A 66 -5.22 1.94 6.18
CA LEU A 66 -5.37 3.30 5.64
C LEU A 66 -6.80 3.83 5.88
N GLN A 67 -7.82 3.02 5.65
CA GLN A 67 -9.22 3.40 5.89
C GLN A 67 -9.52 3.63 7.38
N GLN A 68 -9.00 2.77 8.26
CA GLN A 68 -9.19 2.90 9.71
C GLN A 68 -8.48 4.12 10.30
N ASN A 69 -7.39 4.57 9.67
CA ASN A 69 -6.60 5.72 10.10
C ASN A 69 -6.95 7.00 9.34
N ALA A 70 -7.85 6.94 8.36
CA ALA A 70 -8.42 8.11 7.72
C ALA A 70 -9.35 8.82 8.73
N PRO A 71 -9.29 10.15 8.84
CA PRO A 71 -10.25 10.87 9.67
C PRO A 71 -11.66 10.52 9.18
N ASN A 72 -12.45 9.93 10.07
CA ASN A 72 -13.85 9.61 9.86
C ASN A 72 -14.55 10.82 9.23
N PRO A 73 -15.00 10.79 7.97
CA PRO A 73 -16.02 11.74 7.54
C PRO A 73 -17.26 11.31 8.31
N GLY A 74 -17.49 11.95 9.48
CA GLY A 74 -18.66 11.71 10.30
C GLY A 74 -19.93 11.71 9.45
N PRO A 75 -20.99 11.03 9.91
CA PRO A 75 -22.17 10.78 9.10
C PRO A 75 -22.66 12.09 8.49
N ARG A 76 -22.64 12.18 7.15
CA ARG A 76 -23.32 13.25 6.44
C ARG A 76 -24.80 13.14 6.83
N ALA A 77 -25.21 13.99 7.76
CA ALA A 77 -26.60 14.20 8.09
C ALA A 77 -27.31 14.59 6.78
N ALA A 78 -28.27 13.75 6.39
CA ALA A 78 -29.26 14.03 5.36
C ALA A 78 -30.43 14.81 5.96
#